data_AF-Q55CV5-F1
#
_entry.id   AF-Q55CV5-F1
#
_cell.length_a   1.000
_cell.length_b   1.000
_cell.length_c   1.000
_cell.angle_alpha   90.00
_cell.angle_beta   90.00
_cell.angle_gamma   90.00
#
_symmetry.space_group_name_H-M   'P 1'
#
loop_
_entity.id
_entity.type
_entity.pdbx_description
1 polymer ?
#
loop_
_entity_poly.entity_id
_entity_poly.type
_entity_poly.pdbx_seq_one_letter_code
_entity_poly.pdbx_strand_id
1 'polypeptide(L)'
;MVDTSNLLPQTPRLLKVPLIILNIILWILGLVLVIVGGICVSFLSNFKDFTKASDAKSALSNLTTSIPAGVLVIGILFVIFTVVGCFVAYKEKLVGLVIYCAVMLILLVILIGVGGKAITLHNDDIINEVGGAWEHVANGTKNSTLTRLENFLKCCKWSNVSIDSSDLCPKDGDKIKYEGHYCGEALSDQFSSKIYAVGAAGLAIGIIELVAILFSLFLIIRICRSPRTRSYDQY
;
A
#
# COMPACT_ATOMS: atom_id res chain seq x y z
N MET A 1 14.38 11.48 -45.39
CA MET A 1 14.22 12.58 -44.41
C MET A 1 12.79 12.53 -43.94
N VAL A 2 12.53 12.12 -42.69
CA VAL A 2 11.14 12.09 -42.17
C VAL A 2 10.69 13.54 -42.04
N ASP A 3 9.55 13.87 -42.65
CA ASP A 3 9.01 15.23 -42.68
C ASP A 3 8.47 15.59 -41.28
N THR A 4 9.34 16.19 -40.46
CA THR A 4 9.05 16.58 -39.07
C THR A 4 8.19 17.84 -38.97
N SER A 5 7.90 18.50 -40.09
CA SER A 5 7.07 19.72 -40.15
C SER A 5 5.67 19.50 -39.57
N ASN A 6 5.04 18.35 -39.86
CA ASN A 6 3.73 17.97 -39.34
C ASN A 6 3.78 17.47 -37.88
N LEU A 7 4.91 16.91 -37.44
CA LEU A 7 5.08 16.47 -36.05
C LEU A 7 5.15 17.66 -35.11
N LEU A 8 5.91 18.70 -35.47
CA LEU A 8 6.17 19.88 -34.64
C LEU A 8 4.91 20.48 -33.97
N PRO A 9 3.78 20.72 -34.67
CA PRO A 9 2.55 21.24 -34.04
C PRO A 9 1.77 20.17 -33.25
N GLN A 10 1.87 18.89 -33.61
CA GLN A 10 1.12 17.80 -32.96
C GLN A 10 1.83 17.18 -31.75
N THR A 11 3.15 17.29 -31.64
CA THR A 11 3.92 16.71 -30.55
C THR A 11 3.49 17.13 -29.13
N PRO A 12 2.93 18.33 -28.81
CA PRO A 12 2.45 18.58 -27.44
C PRO A 12 1.28 17.65 -27.10
N ARG A 13 0.42 17.34 -28.09
CA ARG A 13 -0.67 16.37 -27.94
C ARG A 13 -0.13 14.95 -27.71
N LEU A 14 0.95 14.60 -28.39
CA LEU A 14 1.59 13.28 -28.25
C LEU A 14 2.26 13.05 -26.89
N LEU A 15 2.68 14.11 -26.17
CA LEU A 15 3.24 13.99 -24.82
C LEU A 15 2.17 14.09 -23.73
N LYS A 16 1.20 14.99 -23.88
CA LYS A 16 0.19 15.23 -22.85
C LYS A 16 -0.84 14.11 -22.71
N VAL A 17 -1.27 13.51 -23.82
CA VAL A 17 -2.33 12.49 -23.82
C VAL A 17 -1.86 11.23 -23.08
N PRO A 18 -0.67 10.67 -23.37
CA PRO A 18 -0.14 9.55 -22.58
C PRO A 18 0.06 9.90 -21.10
N LEU A 19 0.58 11.09 -20.80
CA LEU A 19 0.77 11.51 -19.41
C LEU A 19 -0.55 11.57 -18.62
N ILE A 20 -1.61 12.12 -19.23
CA ILE A 20 -2.95 12.15 -18.62
C ILE A 20 -3.50 10.74 -18.43
N ILE A 21 -3.35 9.86 -19.42
CA ILE A 21 -3.79 8.46 -19.33
C ILE A 21 -3.05 7.71 -18.22
N LEU A 22 -1.72 7.84 -18.14
CA LEU A 22 -0.91 7.22 -17.10
C LEU A 22 -1.32 7.71 -15.71
N ASN A 23 -1.58 9.01 -15.56
CA ASN A 23 -2.08 9.58 -14.31
C ASN A 23 -3.47 9.06 -13.92
N ILE A 24 -4.37 8.85 -14.89
CA ILE A 24 -5.68 8.23 -14.61
C ILE A 24 -5.50 6.78 -14.14
N ILE A 25 -4.58 6.02 -14.74
CA ILE A 25 -4.27 4.65 -14.30
C ILE A 25 -3.69 4.65 -12.89
N LEU A 26 -2.70 5.52 -12.61
CA LEU A 26 -2.14 5.68 -11.27
C LEU A 26 -3.18 6.13 -10.24
N TRP A 27 -4.14 6.96 -10.64
CA TRP A 27 -5.25 7.38 -9.78
C TRP A 27 -6.12 6.18 -9.37
N ILE A 28 -6.48 5.31 -10.33
CA ILE A 28 -7.23 4.08 -10.05
C ILE A 28 -6.42 3.15 -9.14
N LEU A 29 -5.14 2.95 -9.43
CA LEU A 29 -4.26 2.12 -8.58
C LEU A 29 -4.10 2.71 -7.17
N GLY A 30 -4.04 4.03 -7.05
CA GLY A 30 -4.05 4.75 -5.77
C GLY A 30 -5.33 4.49 -4.98
N LEU A 31 -6.51 4.51 -5.63
CA LEU A 31 -7.77 4.14 -4.97
C LEU A 31 -7.77 2.69 -4.50
N VAL A 32 -7.22 1.76 -5.29
CA VAL A 32 -7.06 0.36 -4.88
C VAL A 32 -6.18 0.27 -3.62
N LEU A 33 -5.06 1.00 -3.56
CA LEU A 33 -4.21 1.05 -2.37
C LEU A 33 -4.95 1.63 -1.15
N VAL A 34 -5.77 2.67 -1.32
CA VAL A 34 -6.56 3.24 -0.21
C VAL A 34 -7.57 2.22 0.31
N ILE A 35 -8.28 1.52 -0.57
CA ILE A 35 -9.28 0.51 -0.18
C ILE A 35 -8.59 -0.65 0.55
N VAL A 36 -7.49 -1.18 -0.01
CA VAL A 36 -6.75 -2.29 0.60
C VAL A 36 -6.11 -1.85 1.91
N GLY A 37 -5.51 -0.66 1.96
CA GLY A 37 -4.97 -0.06 3.18
C GLY A 37 -6.04 0.10 4.26
N GLY A 38 -7.23 0.56 3.91
CA GLY A 38 -8.36 0.69 4.83
C GLY A 38 -8.84 -0.66 5.39
N ILE A 39 -8.96 -1.68 4.53
CA ILE A 39 -9.30 -3.05 4.95
C ILE A 39 -8.20 -3.60 5.89
N CYS A 40 -6.93 -3.43 5.55
CA CYS A 40 -5.80 -3.88 6.38
C CYS A 40 -5.77 -3.17 7.74
N VAL A 41 -6.00 -1.86 7.79
CA VAL A 41 -6.10 -1.09 9.05
C VAL A 41 -7.25 -1.62 9.90
N SER A 42 -8.42 -1.88 9.30
CA SER A 42 -9.58 -2.43 10.02
C SER A 42 -9.27 -3.82 10.57
N PHE A 43 -8.67 -4.71 9.77
CA PHE A 43 -8.29 -6.06 10.20
C PHE A 43 -7.31 -6.00 11.37
N LEU A 44 -6.22 -5.25 11.24
CA LEU A 44 -5.16 -5.16 12.23
C LEU A 44 -5.55 -4.37 13.48
N SER A 45 -6.58 -3.54 13.41
CA SER A 45 -7.13 -2.89 14.61
C SER A 45 -7.66 -3.88 15.64
N ASN A 46 -8.11 -5.07 15.21
CA ASN A 46 -8.53 -6.16 16.11
C ASN A 46 -7.35 -6.75 16.90
N PHE A 47 -6.12 -6.60 16.39
CA PHE A 47 -4.90 -7.05 17.06
C PHE A 47 -4.31 -5.99 18.01
N LYS A 48 -4.93 -4.81 18.13
CA LYS A 48 -4.41 -3.70 18.95
C LYS A 48 -4.32 -4.05 20.44
N ASP A 49 -5.33 -4.75 20.97
CA ASP A 49 -5.34 -5.18 22.36
C ASP A 49 -4.31 -6.30 22.59
N PHE A 50 -4.17 -7.22 21.63
CA PHE A 50 -3.13 -8.26 21.63
C PHE A 50 -1.73 -7.65 21.63
N THR A 51 -1.50 -6.62 20.81
CA THR A 51 -0.24 -5.88 20.72
C THR A 51 0.14 -5.17 22.03
N LYS A 52 -0.85 -4.71 22.80
CA LYS A 52 -0.61 -4.14 24.13
C LYS A 52 -0.40 -5.21 25.19
N ALA A 53 -1.01 -6.38 24.99
CA ALA A 53 -0.89 -7.51 25.90
C ALA A 53 0.49 -8.16 25.80
N SER A 54 1.04 -8.24 24.59
CA SER A 54 2.38 -8.75 24.29
C SER A 54 3.48 -7.81 24.77
N ASP A 55 4.56 -8.34 25.33
CA ASP A 55 5.76 -7.57 25.68
C ASP A 55 6.58 -7.18 24.44
N ALA A 56 6.37 -7.84 23.29
CA ALA A 56 6.93 -7.52 21.97
C ALA A 56 6.27 -6.29 21.30
N LYS A 57 5.95 -5.26 22.09
CA LYS A 57 5.15 -4.10 21.67
C LYS A 57 5.75 -3.37 20.47
N SER A 58 7.08 -3.25 20.36
CA SER A 58 7.72 -2.47 19.29
C SER A 58 7.59 -3.13 17.92
N ALA A 59 7.91 -4.42 17.78
CA ALA A 59 7.78 -5.16 16.53
C ALA A 59 6.31 -5.26 16.11
N LEU A 60 5.44 -5.66 17.04
CA LEU A 60 4.04 -5.89 16.74
C LEU A 60 3.23 -4.59 16.54
N SER A 61 3.58 -3.49 17.21
CA SER A 61 2.97 -2.17 16.94
C SER A 61 3.33 -1.64 15.55
N ASN A 62 4.54 -1.93 15.06
CA ASN A 62 4.91 -1.58 13.70
C ASN A 62 4.06 -2.35 12.68
N LEU A 63 3.93 -3.66 12.87
CA LEU A 63 3.09 -4.51 12.02
C LEU A 63 1.61 -4.10 12.03
N THR A 64 1.05 -3.82 13.21
CA THR A 64 -0.40 -3.55 13.35
C THR A 64 -0.79 -2.12 13.03
N THR A 65 0.09 -1.14 13.26
CA THR A 65 -0.25 0.29 13.15
C THR A 65 0.53 0.98 12.04
N SER A 66 1.86 0.88 12.00
CA SER A 66 2.66 1.73 11.11
C SER A 66 2.65 1.26 9.66
N ILE A 67 2.74 -0.05 9.39
CA ILE A 67 2.73 -0.59 8.01
C ILE A 67 1.40 -0.29 7.30
N PRO A 68 0.21 -0.62 7.85
CA PRO A 68 -1.06 -0.42 7.14
C PRO A 68 -1.40 1.06 6.99
N ALA A 69 -1.09 1.88 7.99
CA ALA A 69 -1.24 3.33 7.91
C ALA A 69 -0.33 3.92 6.81
N GLY A 70 0.90 3.42 6.68
CA GLY A 70 1.82 3.81 5.62
C GLY A 70 1.25 3.55 4.21
N VAL A 71 0.74 2.34 3.97
CA VAL A 71 0.11 1.97 2.68
C VAL A 71 -1.10 2.88 2.38
N LEU A 72 -1.94 3.13 3.38
CA LEU A 72 -3.10 4.02 3.25
C LEU A 72 -2.68 5.45 2.90
N VAL A 73 -1.69 6.01 3.61
CA VAL A 73 -1.18 7.37 3.37
C VAL A 73 -0.59 7.48 1.97
N ILE A 74 0.25 6.53 1.55
CA ILE A 74 0.82 6.50 0.19
C ILE A 74 -0.30 6.47 -0.85
N GLY A 75 -1.32 5.63 -0.67
CA GLY A 75 -2.49 5.58 -1.55
C GLY A 75 -3.21 6.92 -1.68
N ILE A 76 -3.45 7.61 -0.56
CA ILE A 76 -4.08 8.95 -0.57
C ILE A 76 -3.22 9.96 -1.32
N LEU A 77 -1.91 9.96 -1.10
CA LEU A 77 -1.00 10.87 -1.81
C LEU A 77 -1.04 10.63 -3.32
N PHE A 78 -1.04 9.37 -3.77
CA PHE A 78 -1.20 9.05 -5.19
C PHE A 78 -2.53 9.58 -5.75
N VAL A 79 -3.65 9.38 -5.04
CA VAL A 79 -4.96 9.90 -5.47
C VAL A 79 -4.94 11.42 -5.65
N ILE A 80 -4.33 12.16 -4.72
CA ILE A 80 -4.27 13.62 -4.80
C ILE A 80 -3.34 14.08 -5.95
N PHE A 81 -2.11 13.57 -5.97
CA PHE A 81 -1.09 14.07 -6.90
C PHE A 81 -1.31 13.64 -8.35
N THR A 82 -1.98 12.53 -8.60
CA THR A 82 -2.37 12.12 -9.97
C THR A 82 -3.46 13.01 -10.55
N VAL A 83 -4.44 13.44 -9.76
CA VAL A 83 -5.44 14.44 -10.18
C VAL A 83 -4.77 15.78 -10.48
N VAL A 84 -3.86 16.22 -9.60
CA VAL A 84 -3.06 17.42 -9.83
C VAL A 84 -2.21 17.27 -11.11
N GLY A 85 -1.60 16.11 -11.31
CA GLY A 85 -0.82 15.76 -12.51
C GLY A 85 -1.64 15.86 -13.79
N CYS A 86 -2.87 15.35 -13.80
CA CYS A 86 -3.82 15.53 -14.90
C CYS A 86 -4.10 17.01 -15.19
N PHE A 87 -4.41 17.80 -14.16
CA PHE A 87 -4.72 19.23 -14.32
C PHE A 87 -3.51 20.03 -14.83
N VAL A 88 -2.33 19.78 -14.27
CA VAL A 88 -1.07 20.43 -14.65
C VAL A 88 -0.69 20.09 -16.09
N ALA A 89 -0.80 18.82 -16.48
CA ALA A 89 -0.54 18.36 -17.84
C ALA A 89 -1.54 18.97 -18.84
N TYR A 90 -2.81 19.07 -18.47
CA TYR A 90 -3.85 19.67 -19.32
C TYR A 90 -3.62 21.17 -19.55
N LYS A 91 -3.24 21.91 -18.50
CA LYS A 91 -2.99 23.36 -18.57
C LYS A 91 -1.59 23.73 -19.03
N GLU A 92 -0.71 22.75 -19.27
CA GLU A 92 0.69 22.96 -19.70
C GLU A 92 1.44 23.96 -18.78
N LYS A 93 1.15 23.95 -17.46
CA LYS A 93 1.77 24.87 -16.50
C LYS A 93 3.18 24.39 -16.14
N LEU A 94 4.21 25.03 -16.70
CA LEU A 94 5.62 24.67 -16.50
C LEU A 94 6.01 24.51 -15.02
N VAL A 95 5.73 25.51 -14.18
CA VAL A 95 6.07 25.45 -12.75
C VAL A 95 5.36 24.29 -12.04
N GLY A 96 4.08 24.08 -12.36
CA GLY A 96 3.31 22.97 -11.79
C GLY A 96 3.87 21.61 -12.21
N LEU A 97 4.40 21.50 -13.42
CA LEU A 97 4.94 20.25 -13.95
C LEU A 97 6.29 19.90 -13.31
N VAL A 98 7.12 20.92 -13.02
CA VAL A 98 8.35 20.73 -12.25
C VAL A 98 8.04 20.26 -10.82
N ILE A 99 7.06 20.89 -10.15
CA ILE A 99 6.62 20.47 -8.80
C ILE A 99 6.06 19.04 -8.83
N TYR A 100 5.23 18.72 -9.82
CA TYR A 100 4.69 17.38 -10.01
C TYR A 100 5.83 16.35 -10.17
N CYS A 101 6.80 16.59 -11.05
CA CYS A 101 7.96 15.70 -11.21
C CYS A 101 8.73 15.49 -9.89
N ALA A 102 8.97 16.57 -9.14
CA ALA A 102 9.69 16.48 -7.87
C ALA A 102 8.92 15.63 -6.83
N VAL A 103 7.61 15.83 -6.71
CA VAL A 103 6.77 15.07 -5.78
C VAL A 103 6.68 13.59 -6.18
N MET A 104 6.43 13.29 -7.47
CA MET A 104 6.39 11.90 -7.94
C MET A 104 7.75 11.22 -7.80
N LEU A 105 8.86 11.93 -7.98
CA LEU A 105 10.19 11.36 -7.71
C LEU A 105 10.34 11.00 -6.22
N ILE A 106 9.86 11.84 -5.30
CA ILE A 106 9.87 11.54 -3.86
C ILE A 106 9.01 10.31 -3.55
N LEU A 107 7.80 10.21 -4.12
CA LEU A 107 6.93 9.05 -3.95
C LEU A 107 7.58 7.76 -4.49
N LEU A 108 8.24 7.83 -5.65
CA LEU A 108 8.99 6.72 -6.21
C LEU A 108 10.11 6.24 -5.28
N VAL A 109 10.87 7.16 -4.67
CA VAL A 109 11.92 6.82 -3.68
C VAL A 109 11.32 6.15 -2.45
N ILE A 110 10.16 6.63 -1.96
CA ILE A 110 9.43 6.01 -0.86
C ILE A 110 8.97 4.59 -1.24
N LEU A 111 8.43 4.40 -2.45
CA LEU A 111 8.01 3.08 -2.94
C LEU A 111 9.17 2.10 -3.03
N ILE A 112 10.34 2.54 -3.52
CA ILE A 112 11.55 1.71 -3.56
C ILE A 112 11.99 1.34 -2.13
N GLY A 113 11.96 2.30 -1.20
CA GLY A 113 12.34 2.05 0.20
C GLY A 113 11.40 1.06 0.92
N VAL A 114 10.09 1.20 0.71
CA VAL A 114 9.08 0.27 1.26
C VAL A 114 9.18 -1.10 0.57
N GLY A 115 9.33 -1.12 -0.76
CA GLY A 115 9.49 -2.35 -1.54
C GLY A 115 10.73 -3.14 -1.15
N GLY A 116 11.87 -2.47 -0.91
CA GLY A 116 13.09 -3.11 -0.43
C GLY A 116 12.90 -3.80 0.93
N LYS A 117 12.20 -3.16 1.86
CA LYS A 117 11.85 -3.77 3.17
C LYS A 117 10.88 -4.93 3.02
N ALA A 118 9.93 -4.84 2.08
CA ALA A 118 8.96 -5.91 1.84
C ALA A 118 9.63 -7.19 1.29
N ILE A 119 10.64 -7.06 0.44
CA ILE A 119 11.37 -8.23 -0.10
C ILE A 119 12.17 -8.95 1.00
N THR A 120 12.69 -8.21 1.99
CA THR A 120 13.43 -8.82 3.11
C THR A 120 12.51 -9.46 4.16
N LEU A 121 11.23 -9.13 4.17
CA LEU A 121 10.28 -9.61 5.17
C LEU A 121 9.53 -10.82 4.60
N HIS A 122 9.83 -12.03 5.09
CA HIS A 122 9.09 -13.22 4.67
C HIS A 122 7.76 -13.32 5.42
N ASN A 123 6.75 -13.90 4.78
CA ASN A 123 5.46 -14.17 5.44
C ASN A 123 5.68 -14.99 6.72
N ASP A 124 6.61 -15.96 6.67
CA ASP A 124 6.96 -16.80 7.80
C ASP A 124 7.55 -15.99 8.96
N ASP A 125 8.30 -14.92 8.69
CA ASP A 125 8.85 -14.06 9.75
C ASP A 125 7.74 -13.35 10.52
N ILE A 126 6.73 -12.84 9.81
CA ILE A 126 5.55 -12.20 10.42
C ILE A 126 4.76 -13.22 11.24
N ILE A 127 4.49 -14.40 10.66
CA ILE A 127 3.74 -15.45 11.35
C ILE A 127 4.50 -15.94 12.58
N ASN A 128 5.81 -16.14 12.49
CA ASN A 128 6.65 -16.55 13.62
C ASN A 128 6.69 -15.49 14.73
N GLU A 129 6.81 -14.20 14.37
CA GLU A 129 6.80 -13.10 15.35
C GLU A 129 5.44 -13.00 16.08
N VAL A 130 4.34 -13.11 15.33
CA VAL A 130 3.00 -13.15 15.95
C VAL A 130 2.82 -14.40 16.78
N GLY A 131 3.33 -15.55 16.34
CA GLY A 131 3.25 -16.82 17.06
C GLY A 131 4.01 -16.82 18.38
N GLY A 132 5.23 -16.29 18.39
CA GLY A 132 6.00 -16.10 19.63
C GLY A 132 5.29 -15.16 20.60
N ALA A 133 4.71 -14.08 20.10
CA ALA A 133 3.87 -13.20 20.92
C ALA A 133 2.59 -13.91 21.40
N TRP A 134 2.02 -14.81 20.60
CA TRP A 134 0.81 -15.54 20.94
C TRP A 134 1.03 -16.48 22.12
N GLU A 135 2.10 -17.27 22.08
CA GLU A 135 2.47 -18.18 23.17
C GLU A 135 2.78 -17.43 24.47
N HIS A 136 3.43 -16.28 24.38
CA HIS A 136 3.70 -15.42 25.54
C HIS A 136 2.42 -14.93 26.21
N VAL A 137 1.44 -14.48 25.41
CA VAL A 137 0.16 -14.01 25.95
C VAL A 137 -0.71 -15.17 26.45
N ALA A 138 -0.67 -16.34 25.80
CA ALA A 138 -1.40 -17.54 26.21
C ALA A 138 -0.94 -18.09 27.57
N ASN A 139 0.35 -17.99 27.88
CA ASN A 139 0.91 -18.35 29.18
C ASN A 139 0.66 -17.31 30.27
N GLY A 140 0.26 -16.09 29.87
CA GLY A 140 -0.02 -14.99 30.78
C GLY A 140 -1.43 -15.02 31.35
N THR A 141 -1.76 -13.99 32.12
CA THR A 141 -3.11 -13.79 32.66
C THR A 141 -4.07 -13.09 31.69
N LYS A 142 -3.62 -12.75 30.48
CA LYS A 142 -4.35 -11.89 29.51
C LYS A 142 -5.16 -12.68 28.47
N ASN A 143 -5.74 -13.78 28.91
CA ASN A 143 -6.45 -14.78 28.10
C ASN A 143 -7.66 -14.24 27.31
N SER A 144 -8.38 -13.27 27.85
CA SER A 144 -9.55 -12.67 27.19
C SER A 144 -9.23 -12.04 25.82
N THR A 145 -7.99 -11.57 25.63
CA THR A 145 -7.56 -10.97 24.37
C THR A 145 -7.38 -12.03 23.27
N LEU A 146 -6.88 -13.22 23.64
CA LEU A 146 -6.76 -14.36 22.73
C LEU A 146 -8.14 -14.89 22.36
N THR A 147 -9.04 -15.12 23.32
CA THR A 147 -10.39 -15.60 23.03
C THR A 147 -11.15 -14.67 22.05
N ARG A 148 -10.93 -13.34 22.14
CA ARG A 148 -11.50 -12.38 21.17
C ARG A 148 -10.92 -12.57 19.78
N LEU A 149 -9.60 -12.78 19.69
CA LEU A 149 -8.89 -12.92 18.42
C LEU A 149 -9.18 -14.27 17.74
N GLU A 150 -9.29 -15.34 18.53
CA GLU A 150 -9.74 -16.66 18.10
C GLU A 150 -11.16 -16.63 17.52
N ASN A 151 -12.09 -15.92 18.18
CA ASN A 151 -13.42 -15.67 17.64
C ASN A 151 -13.40 -14.86 16.35
N PHE A 152 -12.54 -13.85 16.26
CA PHE A 152 -12.41 -13.00 15.07
C PHE A 152 -11.84 -13.75 13.86
N LEU A 153 -10.78 -14.53 14.09
CA LEU A 153 -10.12 -15.35 13.06
C LEU A 153 -10.82 -16.70 12.81
N LYS A 154 -11.81 -17.07 13.63
CA LYS A 154 -12.51 -18.36 13.59
C LYS A 154 -11.54 -19.53 13.67
N CYS A 155 -10.68 -19.50 14.68
CA CYS A 155 -9.63 -20.50 14.91
C CYS A 155 -9.56 -20.85 16.40
N CYS A 156 -8.78 -21.87 16.72
CA CYS A 156 -8.48 -22.31 18.08
C CYS A 156 -7.01 -22.75 18.14
N LYS A 157 -6.28 -22.28 19.16
CA LYS A 157 -4.84 -22.49 19.33
C LYS A 157 -3.99 -21.87 18.22
N TRP A 158 -2.73 -21.58 18.52
CA TRP A 158 -1.81 -21.05 17.50
C TRP A 158 -1.43 -22.11 16.47
N SER A 159 -1.09 -23.30 16.95
CA SER A 159 -0.66 -24.48 16.18
C SER A 159 -1.02 -25.76 16.93
N ASN A 160 -0.86 -26.91 16.28
CA ASN A 160 -1.07 -28.23 16.90
C ASN A 160 -0.10 -28.55 18.04
N VAL A 161 1.08 -27.90 18.10
CA VAL A 161 2.12 -28.11 19.13
C VAL A 161 1.99 -27.11 20.29
N SER A 162 1.17 -26.07 20.14
CA SER A 162 1.05 -25.04 21.17
C SER A 162 0.46 -25.59 22.48
N ILE A 163 0.80 -24.93 23.60
CA ILE A 163 0.38 -25.28 24.97
C ILE A 163 -1.12 -25.51 24.99
N ASP A 164 -1.57 -26.49 25.79
CA ASP A 164 -2.97 -26.89 25.86
C ASP A 164 -3.83 -25.75 26.43
N SER A 165 -4.22 -24.88 25.52
CA SER A 165 -5.02 -23.67 25.69
C SER A 165 -6.46 -23.93 25.25
N SER A 166 -6.90 -25.19 25.25
CA SER A 166 -8.25 -25.60 24.84
C SER A 166 -9.36 -24.86 25.62
N ASP A 167 -9.05 -24.37 26.82
CA ASP A 167 -9.96 -23.55 27.64
C ASP A 167 -10.18 -22.14 27.10
N LEU A 168 -9.24 -21.59 26.32
CA LEU A 168 -9.37 -20.29 25.67
C LEU A 168 -10.25 -20.33 24.43
N CYS A 169 -10.32 -21.50 23.78
CA CYS A 169 -10.97 -21.66 22.51
C CYS A 169 -12.47 -21.35 22.60
N PRO A 170 -13.06 -20.72 21.57
CA PRO A 170 -14.49 -20.49 21.53
C PRO A 170 -15.25 -21.81 21.67
N LYS A 171 -16.26 -21.86 22.55
CA LYS A 171 -17.09 -23.06 22.77
C LYS A 171 -18.52 -22.82 22.27
N ASP A 172 -19.13 -23.85 21.69
CA ASP A 172 -20.57 -23.91 21.41
C ASP A 172 -21.19 -24.99 22.30
N GLY A 173 -21.72 -24.56 23.45
CA GLY A 173 -22.00 -25.47 24.56
C GLY A 173 -20.71 -26.09 25.12
N ASP A 174 -20.65 -27.43 25.18
CA ASP A 174 -19.48 -28.16 25.67
C ASP A 174 -18.44 -28.48 24.58
N LYS A 175 -18.73 -28.15 23.30
CA LYS A 175 -17.86 -28.47 22.17
C LYS A 175 -16.93 -27.30 21.84
N ILE A 176 -15.66 -27.58 21.60
CA ILE A 176 -14.71 -26.61 21.08
C ILE A 176 -15.11 -26.27 19.64
N LYS A 177 -15.32 -25.00 19.36
CA LYS A 177 -15.57 -24.48 18.02
C LYS A 177 -14.24 -24.33 17.29
N TYR A 178 -14.24 -24.64 15.99
CA TYR A 178 -13.04 -24.54 15.13
C TYR A 178 -11.90 -25.48 15.53
N GLU A 179 -12.22 -26.62 16.15
CA GLU A 179 -11.25 -27.66 16.46
C GLU A 179 -10.51 -28.10 15.18
N GLY A 180 -9.18 -28.13 15.24
CA GLY A 180 -8.30 -28.42 14.09
C GLY A 180 -8.02 -27.24 13.15
N HIS A 181 -8.68 -26.09 13.33
CA HIS A 181 -8.42 -24.88 12.54
C HIS A 181 -7.54 -23.90 13.35
N TYR A 182 -6.24 -23.89 13.07
CA TYR A 182 -5.26 -23.16 13.85
C TYR A 182 -5.14 -21.69 13.46
N CYS A 183 -4.87 -20.82 14.43
CA CYS A 183 -4.79 -19.37 14.22
C CYS A 183 -3.58 -18.96 13.39
N GLY A 184 -2.46 -19.68 13.48
CA GLY A 184 -1.30 -19.43 12.61
C GLY A 184 -1.62 -19.66 11.13
N GLU A 185 -2.37 -20.71 10.82
CA GLU A 185 -2.82 -21.02 9.45
C GLU A 185 -3.88 -20.02 8.97
N ALA A 186 -4.91 -19.77 9.78
CA ALA A 186 -5.95 -18.78 9.47
C ALA A 186 -5.35 -17.38 9.20
N LEU A 187 -4.33 -17.00 9.98
CA LEU A 187 -3.65 -15.73 9.81
C LEU A 187 -2.75 -15.73 8.56
N SER A 188 -2.03 -16.81 8.30
CA SER A 188 -1.20 -17.00 7.10
C SER A 188 -2.03 -16.89 5.82
N ASP A 189 -3.23 -17.48 5.78
CA ASP A 189 -4.14 -17.39 4.64
C ASP A 189 -4.64 -15.96 4.39
N GLN A 190 -4.96 -15.24 5.47
CA GLN A 190 -5.35 -13.84 5.38
C GLN A 190 -4.19 -12.96 4.89
N PHE A 191 -2.96 -13.17 5.35
CA PHE A 191 -1.82 -12.38 4.92
C PHE A 191 -1.35 -12.73 3.51
N SER A 192 -1.18 -14.01 3.19
CA SER A 192 -0.63 -14.46 1.90
C SER A 192 -1.47 -13.96 0.72
N SER A 193 -2.80 -14.00 0.86
CA SER A 193 -3.71 -13.53 -0.20
C SER A 193 -3.70 -12.00 -0.38
N LYS A 194 -3.50 -11.22 0.70
CA LYS A 194 -3.54 -9.75 0.66
C LYS A 194 -2.18 -9.12 0.34
N ILE A 195 -1.09 -9.66 0.88
CA ILE A 195 0.28 -9.14 0.66
C ILE A 195 0.66 -9.26 -0.81
N TYR A 196 0.34 -10.37 -1.47
CA TYR A 196 0.62 -10.53 -2.90
C TYR A 196 -0.07 -9.45 -3.74
N ALA A 197 -1.35 -9.15 -3.45
CA ALA A 197 -2.09 -8.10 -4.14
C ALA A 197 -1.48 -6.71 -3.92
N VAL A 198 -1.06 -6.40 -2.69
CA VAL A 198 -0.39 -5.11 -2.36
C VAL A 198 0.97 -5.00 -3.04
N GLY A 199 1.77 -6.07 -3.00
CA GLY A 199 3.10 -6.10 -3.63
C GLY A 199 3.03 -5.93 -5.15
N ALA A 200 2.11 -6.65 -5.80
CA ALA A 200 1.87 -6.54 -7.24
C ALA A 200 1.39 -5.13 -7.63
N ALA A 201 0.45 -4.55 -6.88
CA ALA A 201 -0.01 -3.19 -7.11
C ALA A 201 1.12 -2.16 -6.94
N GLY A 202 1.94 -2.29 -5.88
CA GLY A 202 3.07 -1.41 -5.63
C GLY A 202 4.12 -1.44 -6.75
N LEU A 203 4.46 -2.64 -7.26
CA LEU A 203 5.38 -2.78 -8.39
C LEU A 203 4.82 -2.14 -9.67
N ALA A 204 3.53 -2.38 -9.97
CA ALA A 204 2.87 -1.77 -11.12
C ALA A 204 2.85 -0.25 -11.04
N ILE A 205 2.52 0.31 -9.87
CA ILE A 205 2.54 1.76 -9.61
C ILE A 205 3.93 2.31 -9.88
N GLY A 206 4.99 1.71 -9.33
CA GLY A 206 6.36 2.20 -9.49
C GLY A 206 6.83 2.25 -10.96
N ILE A 207 6.48 1.24 -11.76
CA ILE A 207 6.82 1.21 -13.19
C ILE A 207 6.06 2.32 -13.95
N ILE A 208 4.75 2.44 -13.72
CA ILE A 208 3.90 3.42 -14.42
C ILE A 208 4.29 4.85 -14.00
N GLU A 209 4.60 5.05 -12.72
CA GLU A 209 5.10 6.31 -12.16
C GLU A 209 6.40 6.75 -12.83
N LEU A 210 7.38 5.85 -12.94
CA LEU A 210 8.65 6.14 -13.61
C LEU A 210 8.41 6.61 -15.06
N VAL A 211 7.52 5.93 -15.79
CA VAL A 211 7.16 6.31 -17.15
C VAL A 211 6.46 7.68 -17.17
N ALA A 212 5.54 7.96 -16.24
CA ALA A 212 4.85 9.25 -16.13
C ALA A 212 5.84 10.40 -15.84
N ILE A 213 6.86 10.18 -15.01
CA ILE A 213 7.94 11.14 -14.76
C ILE A 213 8.70 11.43 -16.06
N LEU A 214 9.07 10.41 -16.84
CA LEU A 214 9.77 10.59 -18.12
C LEU A 214 8.94 11.44 -19.10
N PHE A 215 7.65 11.12 -19.29
CA PHE A 215 6.76 11.92 -20.14
C PHE A 215 6.64 13.37 -19.65
N SER A 216 6.58 13.58 -18.34
CA SER A 216 6.53 14.91 -17.75
C SER A 216 7.81 15.70 -18.01
N LEU A 217 8.99 15.09 -17.86
CA LEU A 217 10.28 15.71 -18.19
C LEU A 217 10.38 16.09 -19.67
N PHE A 218 9.94 15.21 -20.59
CA PHE A 218 9.89 15.54 -22.02
C PHE A 218 8.96 16.72 -22.30
N LEU A 219 7.82 16.78 -21.61
CA LEU A 219 6.87 17.88 -21.73
C LEU A 219 7.45 19.19 -21.18
N ILE A 220 8.18 19.17 -20.05
CA ILE A 220 8.93 20.33 -19.52
C ILE A 220 9.94 20.84 -20.54
N ILE A 221 10.84 19.98 -21.02
CA ILE A 221 11.91 20.35 -21.97
C ILE A 221 11.32 21.00 -23.22
N ARG A 222 10.19 20.47 -23.70
CA ARG A 222 9.49 21.01 -24.86
C ARG A 222 8.93 22.40 -24.60
N ILE A 223 8.23 22.63 -23.48
CA ILE A 223 7.69 23.96 -23.13
C ILE A 223 8.84 24.97 -23.02
N CYS A 224 9.97 24.57 -22.41
CA CYS A 224 11.15 25.42 -22.31
C CYS A 224 11.78 25.77 -23.67
N ARG A 225 11.79 24.83 -24.63
CA ARG A 225 12.34 25.05 -25.98
C ARG A 225 11.39 25.79 -26.92
N SER A 226 10.08 25.74 -26.67
CA SER A 226 9.07 26.44 -27.43
C SER A 226 8.25 27.33 -26.51
N PRO A 227 8.85 28.41 -25.96
CA PRO A 227 8.09 29.38 -25.18
C PRO A 227 7.06 30.00 -26.13
N ARG A 228 5.76 29.72 -25.90
CA ARG A 228 4.70 30.52 -26.55
C ARG A 228 4.95 31.97 -26.16
N THR A 229 5.15 32.84 -27.15
CA THR A 229 5.12 34.28 -26.92
C THR A 229 3.80 34.59 -26.22
N ARG A 230 3.87 35.20 -25.03
CA ARG A 230 2.72 35.53 -24.17
C ARG A 230 1.78 36.59 -24.78
N SER A 231 1.82 36.78 -26.10
CA SER A 231 1.22 37.90 -26.81
C SER A 231 -0.29 37.75 -27.06
N TYR A 232 -0.97 36.71 -26.56
CA TYR A 232 -2.42 36.54 -26.72
C TYR A 232 -3.22 36.41 -25.43
N ASP A 233 -2.61 36.49 -24.24
CA ASP A 233 -3.37 36.57 -22.97
C ASP A 233 -3.74 38.03 -22.58
N GLN A 234 -3.62 38.98 -23.52
CA GLN A 234 -4.23 40.30 -23.40
C GLN A 234 -5.56 40.37 -24.18
N TYR A 235 -6.49 39.45 -23.96
CA TYR A 235 -7.92 39.63 -24.24
C TYR A 235 -8.77 38.79 -23.29
#